data_AF-A0AAE3FRF0-F1
#
_entry.id   AF-A0AAE3FRF0-F1
#
_cell.length_a   1.000
_cell.length_b   1.000
_cell.length_c   1.000
_cell.angle_alpha   90.00
_cell.angle_beta   90.00
_cell.angle_gamma   90.00
#
_symmetry.space_group_name_H-M   'P 1'
#
loop_
_entity.id
_entity.type
_entity.pdbx_description
1 polymer ?
#
loop_
_entity_poly.entity_id
_entity_poly.type
_entity_poly.pdbx_seq_one_letter_code
_entity_poly.pdbx_strand_id
1 'polypeptide(L)'
;MSAGVTISSMADYAILGCGSVGHVVAEELVEQDKDVLIIDRDEGRVEALRDQDLNAQTADIRDVDVTDTIADREVVMILSSDVEANKAAVENIRGQNGDQFTIARASDPVSADELDELGADVVINPSAVIADFALRSLESGELEYKARQLAEVISETNDRMAVLTHDNPDPDSIASATALQAVAEHHGVDADIFYLGDIGHQENRAFVNLLGIELNDWHERDHDVEYDTIALVDHARAAESETSWDPDIIIDHTESDAEYEPTFADIRPNMSSTSTILTKYIQEFDMNVGEAVATALLYGIRAETLDFKRDTNPADLTAAAYLYPFANHDTLEQVESPSMSPETLDVLAEAITNREVQGSHLVSNAGFIRDREALAQAAQHLLNLEGITTTGVFGLADDKIYLAARSKDIRMNIGKVLQDAYGEIGEAAGHSTQASAEIPLGIFTGIETNEDNRDTLLQLTEEAVKTKLFDAMGVESGDGNGN
;
A
#
# COMPACT_ATOMS: atom_id res chain seq x y z
N MET A 1 -5.74 -4.70 22.73
CA MET A 1 -5.85 -6.08 23.26
C MET A 1 -4.64 -6.86 22.78
N SER A 2 -3.58 -6.96 23.59
CA SER A 2 -2.36 -7.68 23.22
C SER A 2 -2.67 -9.17 23.08
N ALA A 3 -2.31 -9.77 21.95
CA ALA A 3 -2.44 -11.19 21.70
C ALA A 3 -1.53 -11.95 22.69
N GLY A 4 -2.09 -12.30 23.85
CA GLY A 4 -1.45 -13.16 24.82
C GLY A 4 -1.17 -14.50 24.18
N VAL A 5 0.11 -14.73 23.84
CA VAL A 5 0.64 -16.06 23.54
C VAL A 5 0.28 -16.92 24.76
N THR A 6 -0.75 -17.74 24.61
CA THR A 6 -1.19 -18.64 25.66
C THR A 6 -0.12 -19.72 25.76
N ILE A 7 0.82 -19.57 26.70
CA ILE A 7 1.82 -20.60 27.03
C ILE A 7 1.08 -21.74 27.72
N SER A 8 0.47 -22.60 26.88
CA SER A 8 -0.26 -23.79 27.28
C SER A 8 0.70 -24.95 27.49
N SER A 9 1.18 -25.14 28.72
CA SER A 9 1.27 -26.43 29.43
C SER A 9 1.93 -26.21 30.80
N MET A 10 1.86 -27.22 31.67
CA MET A 10 2.41 -27.23 33.04
C MET A 10 3.95 -27.23 33.00
N ALA A 11 4.57 -26.14 32.58
CA ALA A 11 6.01 -25.98 32.69
C ALA A 11 6.38 -25.60 34.13
N ASP A 12 7.39 -26.28 34.68
CA ASP A 12 8.02 -25.90 35.94
C ASP A 12 9.16 -24.93 35.64
N TYR A 13 9.19 -23.79 36.34
CA TYR A 13 10.10 -22.68 36.04
C TYR A 13 11.21 -22.59 37.08
N ALA A 14 12.42 -22.23 36.64
CA ALA A 14 13.48 -21.73 37.50
C ALA A 14 13.85 -20.28 37.14
N ILE A 15 14.06 -19.44 38.16
CA ILE A 15 14.61 -18.09 38.01
C ILE A 15 15.96 -18.03 38.73
N LEU A 16 17.04 -17.88 37.96
CA LEU A 16 18.41 -17.75 38.44
C LEU A 16 18.80 -16.26 38.50
N GLY A 17 18.85 -15.71 39.70
CA GLY A 17 19.07 -14.28 39.97
C GLY A 17 17.78 -13.48 39.98
N CYS A 18 17.22 -13.28 41.18
CA CYS A 18 15.94 -12.63 41.41
C CYS A 18 16.12 -11.15 41.77
N GLY A 19 16.74 -10.36 40.89
CA GLY A 19 16.76 -8.90 41.05
C GLY A 19 15.37 -8.28 40.88
N SER A 20 15.31 -6.97 40.61
CA SER A 20 14.03 -6.28 40.33
C SER A 20 13.23 -6.96 39.21
N VAL A 21 13.89 -7.36 38.13
CA VAL A 21 13.25 -8.03 36.98
C VAL A 21 12.78 -9.44 37.36
N GLY A 22 13.65 -10.23 38.00
CA GLY A 22 13.32 -11.61 38.36
C GLY A 22 12.19 -11.71 39.38
N HIS A 23 12.05 -10.71 40.26
CA HIS A 23 10.94 -10.65 41.22
C HIS A 23 9.60 -10.40 40.52
N VAL A 24 9.52 -9.41 39.61
CA VAL A 24 8.28 -9.14 38.84
C VAL A 24 7.87 -10.34 38.00
N VAL A 25 8.85 -11.02 37.38
CA VAL A 25 8.58 -12.24 36.61
C VAL A 25 8.09 -13.38 37.52
N ALA A 26 8.68 -13.54 38.71
CA ALA A 26 8.26 -14.55 39.66
C ALA A 26 6.82 -14.34 40.16
N GLU A 27 6.48 -13.10 40.52
CA GLU A 27 5.12 -12.73 40.97
C GLU A 27 4.08 -13.05 39.89
N GLU A 28 4.30 -12.59 38.65
CA GLU A 28 3.37 -12.81 37.54
C GLU A 28 3.18 -14.30 37.23
N LEU A 29 4.25 -15.10 37.28
CA LEU A 29 4.16 -16.55 37.06
C LEU A 29 3.39 -17.25 38.19
N VAL A 30 3.62 -16.86 39.45
CA VAL A 30 2.89 -17.43 40.60
C VAL A 30 1.42 -17.02 40.60
N GLU A 31 1.09 -15.78 40.20
CA GLU A 31 -0.30 -15.33 40.01
C GLU A 31 -1.05 -16.14 38.93
N GLN A 32 -0.31 -16.70 37.98
CA GLN A 32 -0.83 -17.62 36.96
C GLN A 32 -0.80 -19.10 37.38
N ASP A 33 -0.69 -19.38 38.69
CA ASP A 33 -0.63 -20.71 39.30
C ASP A 33 0.51 -21.61 38.74
N LYS A 34 1.66 -21.02 38.41
CA LYS A 34 2.86 -21.77 37.95
C LYS A 34 3.78 -22.14 39.11
N ASP A 35 4.46 -23.29 39.03
CA ASP A 35 5.52 -23.66 39.98
C ASP A 35 6.83 -22.98 39.60
N VAL A 36 7.33 -22.11 40.48
CA VAL A 36 8.52 -21.30 40.24
C VAL A 36 9.53 -21.52 41.36
N LEU A 37 10.70 -22.03 41.02
CA LEU A 37 11.85 -22.11 41.91
C LEU A 37 12.79 -20.92 41.66
N ILE A 38 13.09 -20.16 42.71
CA ILE A 38 13.96 -18.99 42.63
C ILE A 38 15.31 -19.30 43.28
N ILE A 39 16.42 -19.03 42.60
CA ILE A 39 17.77 -19.15 43.12
C ILE A 39 18.43 -17.76 43.15
N ASP A 40 18.91 -17.32 44.30
CA ASP A 40 19.68 -16.07 44.42
C ASP A 40 20.84 -16.24 45.40
N ARG A 41 21.94 -15.52 45.18
CA ARG A 41 23.11 -15.56 46.08
C ARG A 41 22.91 -14.71 47.33
N ASP A 42 21.99 -13.74 47.29
CA ASP A 42 21.73 -12.81 48.38
C ASP A 42 20.74 -13.43 49.38
N GLU A 43 21.26 -13.90 50.52
CA GLU A 43 20.47 -14.49 51.60
C GLU A 43 19.32 -13.58 52.05
N GLY A 44 19.56 -12.27 52.17
CA GLY A 44 18.53 -11.33 52.61
C GLY A 44 17.40 -11.20 51.59
N ARG A 45 17.72 -11.31 50.30
CA ARG A 45 16.69 -11.34 49.23
C ARG A 45 15.89 -12.63 49.25
N VAL A 46 16.54 -13.77 49.44
CA VAL A 46 15.87 -15.08 49.55
C VAL A 46 14.93 -15.11 50.75
N GLU A 47 15.34 -14.58 51.90
CA GLU A 47 14.47 -14.43 53.08
C GLU A 47 13.25 -13.56 52.77
N ALA A 48 13.45 -12.40 52.14
CA ALA A 48 12.34 -11.51 51.77
C ALA A 48 11.36 -12.12 50.75
N LEU A 49 11.83 -12.96 49.83
CA LEU A 49 10.98 -13.69 48.89
C LEU A 49 10.17 -14.79 49.61
N ARG A 50 10.79 -15.51 50.54
CA ARG A 50 10.08 -16.53 51.36
C ARG A 50 9.04 -15.93 52.29
N ASP A 51 9.29 -14.74 52.82
CA ASP A 51 8.30 -13.99 53.62
C ASP A 51 7.05 -13.61 52.80
N GLN A 52 7.16 -13.64 51.47
CA GLN A 52 6.07 -13.44 50.50
C GLN A 52 5.53 -14.76 49.94
N ASP A 53 5.79 -15.89 50.63
CA ASP A 53 5.38 -17.24 50.24
C ASP A 53 5.94 -17.72 48.88
N LEU A 54 7.02 -17.13 48.37
CA LEU A 54 7.70 -17.58 47.16
C LEU A 54 8.71 -18.69 47.45
N ASN A 55 8.81 -19.67 46.55
CA ASN A 55 9.76 -20.79 46.66
C ASN A 55 11.17 -20.34 46.22
N ALA A 56 11.97 -19.85 47.18
CA ALA A 56 13.34 -19.38 46.94
C ALA A 56 14.40 -20.18 47.71
N GLN A 57 15.61 -20.30 47.16
CA GLN A 57 16.79 -20.91 47.79
C GLN A 57 18.06 -20.08 47.55
N THR A 58 18.96 -20.13 48.53
CA THR A 58 20.25 -19.42 48.44
C THR A 58 21.29 -20.30 47.75
N ALA A 59 21.79 -19.86 46.59
CA ALA A 59 22.96 -20.46 45.92
C ALA A 59 23.61 -19.47 44.92
N ASP A 60 24.89 -19.67 44.60
CA ASP A 60 25.52 -18.94 43.48
C ASP A 60 25.26 -19.70 42.18
N ILE A 61 24.68 -19.02 41.20
CA ILE A 61 24.31 -19.61 39.90
C ILE A 61 25.53 -20.02 39.06
N ARG A 62 26.74 -19.65 39.48
CA ARG A 62 28.00 -20.14 38.93
C ARG A 62 28.32 -21.58 39.33
N ASP A 63 27.75 -22.05 40.43
CA ASP A 63 28.05 -23.37 40.98
C ASP A 63 27.35 -24.45 40.15
N VAL A 64 28.10 -25.49 39.78
CA VAL A 64 27.59 -26.60 38.97
C VAL A 64 26.45 -27.33 39.68
N ASP A 65 26.44 -27.39 41.02
CA ASP A 65 25.40 -28.06 41.81
C ASP A 65 24.00 -27.41 41.64
N VAL A 66 23.92 -26.18 41.12
CA VAL A 66 22.64 -25.52 40.83
C VAL A 66 21.89 -26.25 39.71
N THR A 67 22.59 -26.88 38.76
CA THR A 67 21.94 -27.61 37.66
C THR A 67 21.14 -28.82 38.16
N ASP A 68 21.65 -29.52 39.19
CA ASP A 68 20.94 -30.64 39.83
C ASP A 68 19.67 -30.13 40.53
N THR A 69 19.71 -28.92 41.08
CA THR A 69 18.60 -28.29 41.80
C THR A 69 17.46 -27.89 40.86
N ILE A 70 17.78 -27.55 39.60
CA ILE A 70 16.82 -27.15 38.57
C ILE A 70 16.57 -28.24 37.51
N ALA A 71 17.04 -29.47 37.75
CA ALA A 71 16.98 -30.55 36.77
C ALA A 71 15.54 -30.96 36.40
N ASP A 72 14.58 -30.73 37.30
CA ASP A 72 13.15 -30.97 37.10
C ASP A 72 12.41 -29.79 36.44
N ARG A 73 13.12 -28.69 36.13
CA ARG A 73 12.54 -27.46 35.58
C ARG A 73 12.63 -27.49 34.06
N GLU A 74 11.52 -27.23 33.38
CA GLU A 74 11.47 -27.23 31.91
C GLU A 74 11.99 -25.91 31.32
N VAL A 75 11.78 -24.80 32.04
CA VAL A 75 12.17 -23.44 31.62
C VAL A 75 13.07 -22.80 32.67
N VAL A 76 14.23 -22.28 32.25
CA VAL A 76 15.19 -21.62 33.14
C VAL A 76 15.41 -20.19 32.67
N MET A 77 15.13 -19.21 33.53
CA MET A 77 15.34 -17.79 33.29
C MET A 77 16.51 -17.28 34.11
N ILE A 78 17.59 -16.88 33.43
CA ILE A 78 18.83 -16.42 34.03
C ILE A 78 18.84 -14.89 33.99
N LEU A 79 18.41 -14.26 35.09
CA LEU A 79 18.04 -12.83 35.16
C LEU A 79 18.95 -11.99 36.08
N SER A 80 20.05 -12.58 36.57
CA SER A 80 21.04 -11.86 37.38
C SER A 80 21.61 -10.65 36.62
N SER A 81 21.95 -9.59 37.36
CA SER A 81 22.66 -8.42 36.82
C SER A 81 24.16 -8.68 36.59
N ASP A 82 24.64 -9.86 36.97
CA ASP A 82 26.04 -10.27 36.89
C ASP A 82 26.25 -11.12 35.63
N VAL A 83 26.83 -10.50 34.60
CA VAL A 83 26.98 -11.06 33.25
C VAL A 83 27.78 -12.36 33.26
N GLU A 84 28.88 -12.38 34.01
CA GLU A 84 29.73 -13.57 34.11
C GLU A 84 29.04 -14.70 34.86
N ALA A 85 28.15 -14.37 35.82
CA ALA A 85 27.31 -15.38 36.47
C ALA A 85 26.30 -15.97 35.48
N ASN A 86 25.72 -15.15 34.60
CA ASN A 86 24.76 -15.62 33.60
C ASN A 86 25.42 -16.55 32.59
N LYS A 87 26.61 -16.20 32.08
CA LYS A 87 27.38 -17.05 31.18
C LYS A 87 27.73 -18.39 31.82
N ALA A 88 28.25 -18.37 33.05
CA ALA A 88 28.57 -19.60 33.78
C ALA A 88 27.33 -20.49 33.98
N ALA A 89 26.17 -19.91 34.30
CA ALA A 89 24.93 -20.65 34.43
C ALA A 89 24.50 -21.32 33.11
N VAL A 90 24.55 -20.59 31.97
CA VAL A 90 24.26 -21.17 30.64
C VAL A 90 25.25 -22.30 30.32
N GLU A 91 26.56 -22.07 30.51
CA GLU A 91 27.60 -23.07 30.30
C GLU A 91 27.36 -24.33 31.14
N ASN A 92 27.01 -24.19 32.42
CA ASN A 92 26.75 -25.32 33.31
C ASN A 92 25.53 -26.13 32.86
N ILE A 93 24.43 -25.45 32.50
CA ILE A 93 23.19 -26.09 32.03
C ILE A 93 23.46 -26.88 30.74
N ARG A 94 24.13 -26.25 29.75
CA ARG A 94 24.45 -26.91 28.48
C ARG A 94 25.52 -27.98 28.61
N GLY A 95 26.49 -27.79 29.49
CA GLY A 95 27.57 -28.75 29.76
C GLY A 95 27.06 -30.09 30.31
N GLN A 96 25.89 -30.11 30.95
CA GLN A 96 25.24 -31.34 31.42
C GLN A 96 24.26 -31.96 30.42
N ASN A 97 24.23 -31.47 29.17
CA ASN A 97 23.21 -31.79 28.16
C ASN A 97 21.80 -31.50 28.66
N GLY A 98 21.62 -30.35 29.32
CA GLY A 98 20.32 -29.87 29.72
C GLY A 98 19.46 -29.47 28.52
N ASP A 99 18.31 -30.14 28.34
CA ASP A 99 17.31 -29.86 27.30
C ASP A 99 16.33 -28.74 27.74
N GLN A 100 16.60 -28.04 28.85
CA GLN A 100 15.74 -26.96 29.35
C GLN A 100 15.72 -25.77 28.38
N PHE A 101 14.55 -25.17 28.21
CA PHE A 101 14.42 -23.91 27.48
C PHE A 101 15.01 -22.76 28.32
N THR A 102 16.13 -22.21 27.89
CA THR A 102 16.98 -21.29 28.66
C THR A 102 16.89 -19.88 28.11
N ILE A 103 16.39 -18.96 28.93
CA ILE A 103 16.34 -17.53 28.64
C ILE A 103 17.42 -16.84 29.47
N ALA A 104 18.32 -16.08 28.83
CA ALA A 104 19.42 -15.41 29.53
C ALA A 104 19.40 -13.89 29.35
N ARG A 105 19.71 -13.17 30.42
CA ARG A 105 19.84 -11.72 30.41
C ARG A 105 21.25 -11.30 30.00
N ALA A 106 21.34 -10.45 28.99
CA ALA A 106 22.53 -9.72 28.58
C ALA A 106 22.58 -8.31 29.20
N SER A 107 23.78 -7.72 29.31
CA SER A 107 23.96 -6.31 29.67
C SER A 107 24.13 -5.39 28.47
N ASP A 108 24.68 -5.94 27.39
CA ASP A 108 25.11 -5.23 26.18
C ASP A 108 25.14 -6.20 24.99
N PRO A 109 25.24 -5.69 23.74
CA PRO A 109 25.23 -6.54 22.54
C PRO A 109 26.33 -7.60 22.52
N VAL A 110 27.53 -7.33 23.05
CA VAL A 110 28.63 -8.30 23.04
C VAL A 110 28.30 -9.47 23.96
N SER A 111 27.82 -9.20 25.18
CA SER A 111 27.36 -10.25 26.08
C SER A 111 26.15 -11.03 25.54
N ALA A 112 25.37 -10.41 24.64
CA ALA A 112 24.22 -11.07 24.04
C ALA A 112 24.67 -12.13 23.03
N ASP A 113 25.61 -11.77 22.13
CA ASP A 113 26.21 -12.70 21.17
C ASP A 113 26.91 -13.86 21.91
N GLU A 114 27.65 -13.56 22.99
CA GLU A 114 28.33 -14.58 23.79
C GLU A 114 27.34 -15.56 24.45
N LEU A 115 26.20 -15.08 24.98
CA LEU A 115 25.18 -15.96 25.57
C LEU A 115 24.47 -16.84 24.53
N ASP A 116 24.27 -16.32 23.32
CA ASP A 116 23.72 -17.08 22.18
C ASP A 116 24.71 -18.20 21.76
N GLU A 117 26.00 -17.88 21.64
CA GLU A 117 27.06 -18.86 21.34
C GLU A 117 27.20 -19.96 22.41
N LEU A 118 26.95 -19.61 23.68
CA LEU A 118 26.92 -20.57 24.80
C LEU A 118 25.68 -21.46 24.80
N GLY A 119 24.67 -21.15 23.98
CA GLY A 119 23.49 -21.98 23.77
C GLY A 119 22.27 -21.54 24.57
N ALA A 120 22.15 -20.28 24.99
CA ALA A 120 20.86 -19.75 25.43
C ALA A 120 19.85 -19.80 24.28
N ASP A 121 18.60 -20.20 24.54
CA ASP A 121 17.57 -20.27 23.49
C ASP A 121 16.99 -18.89 23.17
N VAL A 122 16.97 -18.00 24.17
CA VAL A 122 16.55 -16.60 24.03
C VAL A 122 17.46 -15.71 24.86
N VAL A 123 17.94 -14.63 24.26
CA VAL A 123 18.75 -13.63 24.95
C VAL A 123 18.00 -12.31 25.05
N ILE A 124 17.85 -11.80 26.27
CA ILE A 124 17.16 -10.54 26.55
C ILE A 124 18.19 -9.47 26.92
N ASN A 125 18.25 -8.39 26.15
CA ASN A 125 18.97 -7.18 26.53
C ASN A 125 17.96 -6.12 27.03
N PRO A 126 17.87 -5.87 28.36
CA PRO A 126 16.87 -4.97 28.91
C PRO A 126 16.94 -3.54 28.36
N SER A 127 18.15 -3.03 28.11
CA SER A 127 18.34 -1.67 27.59
C SER A 127 17.76 -1.54 26.18
N ALA A 128 17.94 -2.55 25.34
CA ALA A 128 17.38 -2.59 23.99
C ALA A 128 15.85 -2.69 24.01
N VAL A 129 15.30 -3.54 24.88
CA VAL A 129 13.84 -3.69 25.04
C VAL A 129 13.18 -2.41 25.53
N ILE A 130 13.77 -1.74 26.53
CA ILE A 130 13.26 -0.46 27.03
C ILE A 130 13.34 0.63 25.95
N ALA A 131 14.43 0.67 25.18
CA ALA A 131 14.58 1.64 24.09
C ALA A 131 13.53 1.42 22.99
N ASP A 132 13.32 0.18 22.54
CA ASP A 132 12.28 -0.16 21.56
C ASP A 132 10.88 0.22 22.05
N PHE A 133 10.57 -0.11 23.32
CA PHE A 133 9.30 0.28 23.93
C PHE A 133 9.12 1.81 24.00
N ALA A 134 10.16 2.55 24.39
CA ALA A 134 10.12 4.00 24.46
C ALA A 134 9.91 4.63 23.08
N LEU A 135 10.59 4.13 22.05
CA LEU A 135 10.42 4.59 20.67
C LEU A 135 8.99 4.33 20.16
N ARG A 136 8.44 3.14 20.38
CA ARG A 136 7.03 2.83 20.03
C ARG A 136 6.02 3.69 20.77
N SER A 137 6.30 3.99 22.04
CA SER A 137 5.46 4.86 22.85
C SER A 137 5.49 6.30 22.33
N LEU A 138 6.66 6.78 21.88
CA LEU A 138 6.79 8.07 21.22
C LEU A 138 6.03 8.12 19.89
N GLU A 139 6.18 7.11 19.03
CA GLU A 139 5.44 7.02 17.77
C GLU A 139 3.92 7.05 17.98
N SER A 140 3.43 6.34 19.01
CA SER A 140 2.00 6.35 19.37
C SER A 140 1.58 7.74 19.88
N GLY A 141 2.37 8.36 20.76
CA GLY A 141 2.08 9.71 21.25
C GLY A 141 2.14 10.80 20.17
N GLU A 142 3.02 10.67 19.18
CA GLU A 142 3.07 11.56 18.01
C GLU A 142 1.81 11.42 17.14
N LEU A 143 1.31 10.19 16.96
CA LEU A 143 0.06 9.96 16.25
C LEU A 143 -1.14 10.55 17.02
N GLU A 144 -1.26 10.30 18.33
CA GLU A 144 -2.31 10.87 19.18
C GLU A 144 -2.28 12.41 19.13
N TYR A 145 -1.08 12.98 19.20
CA TYR A 145 -0.88 14.43 19.09
C TYR A 145 -1.37 14.97 17.74
N LYS A 146 -0.99 14.34 16.63
CA LYS A 146 -1.43 14.73 15.28
C LYS A 146 -2.93 14.51 15.09
N ALA A 147 -3.50 13.42 15.59
CA ALA A 147 -4.92 13.12 15.52
C ALA A 147 -5.75 14.20 16.23
N ARG A 148 -5.30 14.64 17.41
CA ARG A 148 -5.92 15.75 18.11
C ARG A 148 -5.82 17.07 17.33
N GLN A 149 -4.70 17.36 16.66
CA GLN A 149 -4.56 18.56 15.83
C GLN A 149 -5.47 18.49 14.59
N LEU A 150 -5.53 17.35 13.91
CA LEU A 150 -6.43 17.14 12.78
C LEU A 150 -7.88 17.34 13.19
N ALA A 151 -8.28 16.73 14.32
CA ALA A 151 -9.63 16.88 14.87
C ALA A 151 -9.95 18.33 15.26
N GLU A 152 -8.96 19.09 15.75
CA GLU A 152 -9.10 20.51 16.08
C GLU A 152 -9.40 21.34 14.83
N VAL A 153 -8.62 21.17 13.76
CA VAL A 153 -8.85 21.88 12.48
C VAL A 153 -10.19 21.51 11.86
N ILE A 154 -10.55 20.21 11.84
CA ILE A 154 -11.86 19.76 11.35
C ILE A 154 -12.99 20.38 12.18
N SER A 155 -12.88 20.39 13.51
CA SER A 155 -13.95 20.93 14.38
C SER A 155 -14.12 22.45 14.28
N GLU A 156 -13.15 23.16 13.71
CA GLU A 156 -13.21 24.61 13.47
C GLU A 156 -13.92 24.96 12.14
N THR A 157 -14.23 23.98 11.30
CA THR A 157 -15.07 24.15 10.10
C THR A 157 -16.47 24.64 10.49
N ASN A 158 -16.91 25.77 9.92
CA ASN A 158 -18.21 26.39 10.23
C ASN A 158 -19.31 25.91 9.29
N ASP A 159 -18.98 25.76 8.01
CA ASP A 159 -19.95 25.42 6.97
C ASP A 159 -19.70 24.02 6.44
N ARG A 160 -18.67 23.83 5.62
CA ARG A 160 -18.41 22.55 4.96
C ARG A 160 -16.95 22.41 4.54
N MET A 161 -16.45 21.19 4.63
CA MET A 161 -15.09 20.85 4.23
C MET A 161 -15.04 20.36 2.77
N ALA A 162 -14.06 20.83 2.01
CA ALA A 162 -13.72 20.28 0.69
C ALA A 162 -12.49 19.38 0.81
N VAL A 163 -12.59 18.13 0.35
CA VAL A 163 -11.46 17.19 0.27
C VAL A 163 -11.05 17.05 -1.20
N LEU A 164 -9.86 17.54 -1.53
CA LEU A 164 -9.33 17.58 -2.89
C LEU A 164 -8.30 16.46 -3.12
N THR A 165 -8.53 15.66 -4.15
CA THR A 165 -7.56 14.68 -4.67
C THR A 165 -6.57 15.34 -5.64
N HIS A 166 -5.54 14.60 -6.09
CA HIS A 166 -4.74 15.01 -7.25
C HIS A 166 -5.54 14.90 -8.57
N ASP A 167 -4.96 15.48 -9.63
CA ASP A 167 -5.49 15.42 -11.00
C ASP A 167 -5.53 13.98 -11.54
N ASN A 168 -6.67 13.56 -12.06
CA ASN A 168 -6.90 12.19 -12.55
C ASN A 168 -6.65 11.13 -11.45
N PRO A 169 -7.46 11.16 -10.38
CA PRO A 169 -7.11 10.48 -9.14
C PRO A 169 -7.02 8.97 -9.31
N ASP A 170 -6.02 8.40 -8.65
CA ASP A 170 -5.79 6.96 -8.57
C ASP A 170 -6.53 6.35 -7.35
N PRO A 171 -6.48 5.01 -7.17
CA PRO A 171 -7.15 4.39 -6.04
C PRO A 171 -6.70 4.88 -4.65
N ASP A 172 -5.43 5.25 -4.47
CA ASP A 172 -4.94 5.71 -3.17
C ASP A 172 -5.53 7.08 -2.82
N SER A 173 -5.55 8.00 -3.78
CA SER A 173 -6.13 9.32 -3.58
C SER A 173 -7.64 9.26 -3.33
N ILE A 174 -8.39 8.49 -4.13
CA ILE A 174 -9.84 8.30 -3.94
C ILE A 174 -10.14 7.68 -2.57
N ALA A 175 -9.40 6.65 -2.18
CA ALA A 175 -9.57 5.98 -0.89
C ALA A 175 -9.23 6.89 0.29
N SER A 176 -8.14 7.64 0.19
CA SER A 176 -7.70 8.60 1.20
C SER A 176 -8.72 9.72 1.40
N ALA A 177 -9.29 10.24 0.31
CA ALA A 177 -10.34 11.24 0.37
C ALA A 177 -11.62 10.70 1.02
N THR A 178 -12.02 9.49 0.64
CA THR A 178 -13.16 8.78 1.23
C THR A 178 -12.97 8.56 2.74
N ALA A 179 -11.75 8.23 3.16
CA ALA A 179 -11.42 8.07 4.57
C ALA A 179 -11.43 9.41 5.33
N LEU A 180 -10.89 10.49 4.74
CA LEU A 180 -10.89 11.81 5.37
C LEU A 180 -12.30 12.39 5.49
N GLN A 181 -13.16 12.17 4.48
CA GLN A 181 -14.59 12.48 4.57
C GLN A 181 -15.24 11.76 5.76
N ALA A 182 -14.99 10.46 5.91
CA ALA A 182 -15.51 9.70 7.05
C ALA A 182 -14.97 10.18 8.41
N VAL A 183 -13.71 10.65 8.47
CA VAL A 183 -13.14 11.29 9.66
C VAL A 183 -13.84 12.61 9.96
N ALA A 184 -14.09 13.45 8.96
CA ALA A 184 -14.84 14.70 9.13
C ALA A 184 -16.26 14.43 9.67
N GLU A 185 -16.97 13.46 9.08
CA GLU A 185 -18.30 13.04 9.52
C GLU A 185 -18.31 12.51 10.96
N HIS A 186 -17.26 11.77 11.35
CA HIS A 186 -17.09 11.29 12.73
C HIS A 186 -16.98 12.44 13.74
N HIS A 187 -16.41 13.57 13.32
CA HIS A 187 -16.34 14.80 14.10
C HIS A 187 -17.55 15.73 13.90
N GLY A 188 -18.57 15.30 13.16
CA GLY A 188 -19.82 16.03 12.97
C GLY A 188 -19.76 17.13 11.92
N VAL A 189 -18.81 17.05 11.00
CA VAL A 189 -18.60 18.02 9.91
C VAL A 189 -18.95 17.37 8.58
N ASP A 190 -19.78 18.03 7.77
CA ASP A 190 -20.05 17.60 6.41
C ASP A 190 -18.82 17.87 5.53
N ALA A 191 -18.47 16.91 4.67
CA ALA A 191 -17.37 17.05 3.73
C ALA A 191 -17.77 16.51 2.35
N ASP A 192 -17.36 17.21 1.29
CA ASP A 192 -17.53 16.76 -0.10
C ASP A 192 -16.15 16.46 -0.71
N ILE A 193 -16.09 15.40 -1.52
CA ILE A 193 -14.87 14.99 -2.21
C ILE A 193 -14.87 15.55 -3.63
N PHE A 194 -13.75 16.15 -4.03
CA PHE A 194 -13.55 16.67 -5.37
C PHE A 194 -12.28 16.17 -6.03
N TYR A 195 -12.33 16.07 -7.36
CA TYR A 195 -11.19 15.83 -8.23
C TYR A 195 -11.06 16.91 -9.31
N LEU A 196 -9.91 16.91 -9.96
CA LEU A 196 -9.58 17.70 -11.14
C LEU A 196 -9.22 16.75 -12.30
N GLY A 197 -9.41 17.19 -13.54
CA GLY A 197 -9.12 16.39 -14.73
C GLY A 197 -10.19 15.33 -15.02
N ASP A 198 -9.78 14.13 -15.44
CA ASP A 198 -10.67 13.03 -15.82
C ASP A 198 -10.42 11.77 -14.96
N ILE A 199 -11.48 11.04 -14.62
CA ILE A 199 -11.33 9.67 -14.05
C ILE A 199 -10.99 8.71 -15.20
N GLY A 200 -9.73 8.74 -15.62
CA GLY A 200 -9.29 8.15 -16.88
C GLY A 200 -9.39 6.61 -16.94
N HIS A 201 -9.01 5.91 -15.87
CA HIS A 201 -9.00 4.45 -15.81
C HIS A 201 -10.40 3.87 -15.56
N GLN A 202 -10.78 2.85 -16.34
CA GLN A 202 -12.07 2.18 -16.18
C GLN A 202 -12.18 1.51 -14.81
N GLU A 203 -11.07 1.00 -14.30
CA GLU A 203 -10.93 0.44 -12.96
C GLU A 203 -11.28 1.47 -11.89
N ASN A 204 -10.77 2.71 -12.01
CA ASN A 204 -11.06 3.79 -11.05
C ASN A 204 -12.53 4.24 -11.14
N ARG A 205 -13.13 4.29 -12.34
CA ARG A 205 -14.57 4.54 -12.49
C ARG A 205 -15.41 3.42 -11.88
N ALA A 206 -15.02 2.17 -12.09
CA ALA A 206 -15.70 1.03 -11.48
C ALA A 206 -15.57 1.07 -9.95
N PHE A 207 -14.39 1.41 -9.44
CA PHE A 207 -14.10 1.58 -8.02
C PHE A 207 -15.05 2.57 -7.35
N VAL A 208 -15.17 3.79 -7.90
CA VAL A 208 -16.08 4.83 -7.41
C VAL A 208 -17.53 4.37 -7.46
N ASN A 209 -17.97 3.82 -8.60
CA ASN A 209 -19.37 3.41 -8.80
C ASN A 209 -19.79 2.22 -7.93
N LEU A 210 -18.93 1.20 -7.80
CA LEU A 210 -19.24 -0.01 -7.03
C LEU A 210 -19.28 0.26 -5.53
N LEU A 211 -18.46 1.18 -5.05
CA LEU A 211 -18.46 1.61 -3.64
C LEU A 211 -19.45 2.72 -3.33
N GLY A 212 -20.07 3.32 -4.36
CA GLY A 212 -21.01 4.44 -4.18
C GLY A 212 -20.34 5.69 -3.62
N ILE A 213 -19.09 5.94 -4.01
CA ILE A 213 -18.33 7.13 -3.57
C ILE A 213 -18.83 8.35 -4.35
N GLU A 214 -19.24 9.40 -3.65
CA GLU A 214 -19.65 10.67 -4.25
C GLU A 214 -18.41 11.53 -4.57
N LEU A 215 -17.82 11.27 -5.74
CA LEU A 215 -16.63 11.96 -6.24
C LEU A 215 -17.03 13.01 -7.28
N ASN A 216 -16.87 14.30 -6.95
CA ASN A 216 -17.40 15.42 -7.75
C ASN A 216 -16.31 16.13 -8.56
N ASP A 217 -16.63 16.61 -9.76
CA ASP A 217 -15.73 17.49 -10.52
C ASP A 217 -15.71 18.87 -9.86
N TRP A 218 -14.52 19.35 -9.48
CA TRP A 218 -14.35 20.67 -8.87
C TRP A 218 -14.91 21.82 -9.74
N HIS A 219 -14.84 21.69 -11.06
CA HIS A 219 -15.33 22.69 -12.02
C HIS A 219 -16.85 22.69 -12.17
N GLU A 220 -17.53 21.59 -11.79
CA GLU A 220 -18.98 21.45 -11.83
C GLU A 220 -19.66 21.63 -10.47
N ARG A 221 -18.89 22.00 -9.44
CA ARG A 221 -19.41 22.16 -8.07
C ARG A 221 -20.53 23.19 -7.98
N ASP A 222 -21.37 23.02 -6.97
CA ASP A 222 -22.39 24.01 -6.64
C ASP A 222 -21.70 25.26 -6.04
N HIS A 223 -21.73 26.36 -6.79
CA HIS A 223 -21.15 27.64 -6.35
C HIS A 223 -21.96 28.33 -5.24
N ASP A 224 -23.16 27.82 -4.91
CA ASP A 224 -23.95 28.30 -3.77
C ASP A 224 -23.50 27.64 -2.45
N VAL A 225 -22.66 26.60 -2.49
CA VAL A 225 -22.06 25.96 -1.31
C VAL A 225 -20.71 26.61 -1.00
N GLU A 226 -20.56 27.11 0.23
CA GLU A 226 -19.31 27.66 0.74
C GLU A 226 -18.50 26.55 1.41
N TYR A 227 -17.23 26.44 1.03
CA TYR A 227 -16.27 25.52 1.64
C TYR A 227 -15.24 26.36 2.38
N ASP A 228 -15.31 26.35 3.70
CA ASP A 228 -14.46 27.17 4.59
C ASP A 228 -13.30 26.37 5.20
N THR A 229 -13.17 25.10 4.83
CA THR A 229 -11.98 24.28 5.13
C THR A 229 -11.60 23.47 3.91
N ILE A 230 -10.34 23.57 3.48
CA ILE A 230 -9.80 22.86 2.30
C ILE A 230 -8.75 21.85 2.75
N ALA A 231 -8.95 20.58 2.39
CA ALA A 231 -7.97 19.53 2.59
C ALA A 231 -7.42 19.02 1.26
N LEU A 232 -6.10 18.84 1.19
CA LEU A 232 -5.43 18.13 0.11
C LEU A 232 -5.03 16.75 0.60
N VAL A 233 -5.38 15.71 -0.16
CA VAL A 233 -5.01 14.33 0.13
C VAL A 233 -4.35 13.69 -1.08
N ASP A 234 -3.17 13.09 -0.85
CA ASP A 234 -2.36 12.47 -1.90
C ASP A 234 -2.12 13.40 -3.10
N HIS A 235 -1.97 14.70 -2.83
CA HIS A 235 -2.00 15.75 -3.87
C HIS A 235 -0.61 16.04 -4.44
N ALA A 236 0.48 15.70 -3.76
CA ALA A 236 1.85 16.08 -4.17
C ALA A 236 2.23 15.58 -5.57
N ARG A 237 1.57 14.52 -6.07
CA ARG A 237 1.76 13.95 -7.41
C ARG A 237 1.06 14.73 -8.53
N ALA A 238 0.21 15.71 -8.22
CA ALA A 238 -0.42 16.56 -9.21
C ALA A 238 0.65 17.33 -10.00
N ALA A 239 0.70 17.12 -11.31
CA ALA A 239 1.59 17.88 -12.18
C ALA A 239 1.14 19.35 -12.20
N GLU A 240 2.05 20.29 -11.87
CA GLU A 240 1.88 21.75 -11.93
C GLU A 240 0.41 22.22 -12.00
N SER A 241 -0.33 22.11 -10.89
CA SER A 241 -1.71 22.60 -10.88
C SER A 241 -1.72 24.11 -11.16
N GLU A 242 -2.47 24.56 -12.16
CA GLU A 242 -2.63 25.99 -12.46
C GLU A 242 -3.30 26.76 -11.29
N THR A 243 -3.90 26.04 -10.34
CA THR A 243 -4.62 26.58 -9.19
C THR A 243 -3.72 26.59 -7.95
N SER A 244 -3.53 27.78 -7.36
CA SER A 244 -2.96 27.93 -6.03
C SER A 244 -4.05 27.65 -5.01
N TRP A 245 -3.94 26.53 -4.30
CA TRP A 245 -4.78 26.24 -3.15
C TRP A 245 -4.23 26.93 -1.90
N ASP A 246 -5.12 27.29 -0.98
CA ASP A 246 -4.76 27.71 0.39
C ASP A 246 -5.32 26.64 1.34
N PRO A 247 -4.65 25.48 1.46
CA PRO A 247 -5.20 24.35 2.18
C PRO A 247 -5.02 24.48 3.69
N ASP A 248 -6.03 24.12 4.46
CA ASP A 248 -5.97 24.02 5.91
C ASP A 248 -5.36 22.70 6.37
N ILE A 249 -5.58 21.63 5.60
CA ILE A 249 -5.16 20.26 5.89
C ILE A 249 -4.38 19.70 4.70
N ILE A 250 -3.21 19.11 4.96
CA ILE A 250 -2.47 18.30 3.98
C ILE A 250 -2.16 16.94 4.61
N ILE A 251 -2.57 15.86 3.95
CA ILE A 251 -2.16 14.49 4.32
C ILE A 251 -1.64 13.79 3.07
N ASP A 252 -0.38 13.38 3.12
CA ASP A 252 0.29 12.82 1.96
C ASP A 252 1.40 11.85 2.37
N HIS A 253 1.74 10.93 1.49
CA HIS A 253 2.91 10.06 1.62
C HIS A 253 4.07 10.49 0.71
N THR A 254 3.88 11.54 -0.10
CA THR A 254 4.90 12.11 -0.98
C THR A 254 5.19 13.57 -0.58
N GLU A 255 6.47 13.99 -0.62
CA GLU A 255 6.83 15.40 -0.41
C GLU A 255 6.45 16.23 -1.65
N SER A 256 5.89 17.43 -1.42
CA SER A 256 5.61 18.39 -2.49
C SER A 256 6.70 19.45 -2.56
N ASP A 257 7.05 19.89 -3.78
CA ASP A 257 7.89 21.07 -4.01
C ASP A 257 7.12 22.39 -3.83
N ALA A 258 5.79 22.34 -3.72
CA ALA A 258 4.95 23.52 -3.52
C ALA A 258 5.02 24.01 -2.06
N GLU A 259 5.17 25.33 -1.89
CA GLU A 259 5.19 25.97 -0.57
C GLU A 259 3.75 26.25 -0.11
N TYR A 260 3.19 25.34 0.69
CA TYR A 260 1.93 25.53 1.41
C TYR A 260 2.19 25.87 2.88
N GLU A 261 1.31 26.66 3.50
CA GLU A 261 1.31 26.94 4.95
C GLU A 261 0.01 26.44 5.61
N PRO A 262 -0.27 25.13 5.60
CA PRO A 262 -1.52 24.62 6.14
C PRO A 262 -1.56 24.69 7.67
N THR A 263 -2.75 24.81 8.22
CA THR A 263 -3.00 24.72 9.68
C THR A 263 -2.57 23.37 10.23
N PHE A 264 -2.75 22.30 9.44
CA PHE A 264 -2.32 20.94 9.74
C PHE A 264 -1.66 20.27 8.54
N ALA A 265 -0.49 19.66 8.76
CA ALA A 265 0.19 18.83 7.77
C ALA A 265 0.68 17.52 8.39
N ASP A 266 0.38 16.41 7.72
CA ASP A 266 0.97 15.11 7.99
C ASP A 266 1.49 14.47 6.71
N ILE A 267 2.77 14.72 6.42
CA ILE A 267 3.48 14.17 5.26
C ILE A 267 4.42 13.07 5.74
N ARG A 268 4.24 11.83 5.26
CA ARG A 268 5.01 10.65 5.70
C ARG A 268 5.66 9.90 4.53
N PRO A 269 6.84 10.33 4.05
CA PRO A 269 7.56 9.70 2.93
C PRO A 269 8.04 8.26 3.19
N ASN A 270 8.03 7.83 4.45
CA ASN A 270 8.35 6.47 4.85
C ASN A 270 7.13 5.52 4.83
N MET A 271 5.95 6.02 4.47
CA MET A 271 4.74 5.22 4.25
C MET A 271 4.53 5.00 2.76
N SER A 272 3.96 3.87 2.42
CA SER A 272 3.84 3.45 1.03
C SER A 272 2.59 4.01 0.35
N SER A 273 1.59 4.46 1.11
CA SER A 273 0.37 5.07 0.59
C SER A 273 -0.24 6.03 1.61
N THR A 274 -1.00 7.01 1.12
CA THR A 274 -1.80 7.92 1.95
C THR A 274 -2.94 7.17 2.65
N SER A 275 -3.48 6.11 2.02
CA SER A 275 -4.44 5.18 2.60
C SER A 275 -3.93 4.52 3.89
N THR A 276 -2.64 4.15 3.94
CA THR A 276 -2.01 3.62 5.16
C THR A 276 -2.02 4.68 6.28
N ILE A 277 -1.77 5.95 5.96
CA ILE A 277 -1.78 7.06 6.93
C ILE A 277 -3.19 7.26 7.49
N LEU A 278 -4.20 7.33 6.62
CA LEU A 278 -5.61 7.53 7.00
C LEU A 278 -6.17 6.36 7.81
N THR A 279 -5.72 5.13 7.51
CA THR A 279 -6.07 3.95 8.32
C THR A 279 -5.57 4.09 9.77
N LYS A 280 -4.39 4.68 9.97
CA LYS A 280 -3.87 4.95 11.33
C LYS A 280 -4.73 5.98 12.09
N TYR A 281 -5.21 7.02 11.42
CA TYR A 281 -6.14 7.98 12.04
C TYR A 281 -7.46 7.34 12.43
N ILE A 282 -8.02 6.52 11.55
CA ILE A 282 -9.23 5.74 11.83
C ILE A 282 -9.06 4.86 13.08
N GLN A 283 -7.91 4.21 13.23
CA GLN A 283 -7.59 3.40 14.41
C GLN A 283 -7.45 4.27 15.66
N GLU A 284 -6.75 5.40 15.56
CA GLU A 284 -6.53 6.33 16.68
C GLU A 284 -7.84 6.95 17.19
N PHE A 285 -8.77 7.26 16.28
CA PHE A 285 -10.11 7.77 16.62
C PHE A 285 -11.10 6.67 17.05
N ASP A 286 -10.69 5.39 17.07
CA ASP A 286 -11.53 4.22 17.40
C ASP A 286 -12.84 4.19 16.56
N MET A 287 -12.72 4.49 15.27
CA MET A 287 -13.87 4.59 14.36
C MET A 287 -14.42 3.23 13.96
N ASN A 288 -15.75 3.10 13.96
CA ASN A 288 -16.43 1.99 13.29
C ASN A 288 -16.57 2.30 11.80
N VAL A 289 -15.60 1.85 11.02
CA VAL A 289 -15.51 2.16 9.58
C VAL A 289 -16.64 1.48 8.80
N GLY A 290 -17.27 2.22 7.90
CA GLY A 290 -18.24 1.66 6.95
C GLY A 290 -17.57 0.71 5.95
N GLU A 291 -18.29 -0.29 5.46
CA GLU A 291 -17.78 -1.29 4.52
C GLU A 291 -17.16 -0.66 3.25
N ALA A 292 -17.76 0.42 2.73
CA ALA A 292 -17.25 1.15 1.57
C ALA A 292 -15.87 1.78 1.84
N VAL A 293 -15.72 2.49 2.97
CA VAL A 293 -14.44 3.13 3.35
C VAL A 293 -13.36 2.09 3.60
N ALA A 294 -13.69 0.98 4.29
CA ALA A 294 -12.74 -0.09 4.55
C ALA A 294 -12.27 -0.78 3.25
N THR A 295 -13.20 -1.01 2.32
CA THR A 295 -12.89 -1.58 1.00
C THR A 295 -12.05 -0.61 0.18
N ALA A 296 -12.36 0.69 0.21
CA ALA A 296 -11.62 1.72 -0.48
C ALA A 296 -10.16 1.77 -0.01
N LEU A 297 -9.94 1.90 1.30
CA LEU A 297 -8.60 1.94 1.91
C LEU A 297 -7.80 0.67 1.61
N LEU A 298 -8.42 -0.51 1.69
CA LEU A 298 -7.75 -1.77 1.38
C LEU A 298 -7.33 -1.83 -0.10
N TYR A 299 -8.19 -1.38 -1.01
CA TYR A 299 -7.86 -1.32 -2.43
C TYR A 299 -6.75 -0.29 -2.71
N GLY A 300 -6.82 0.91 -2.12
CA GLY A 300 -5.79 1.95 -2.25
C GLY A 300 -4.39 1.45 -1.85
N ILE A 301 -4.29 0.80 -0.69
CA ILE A 301 -3.03 0.19 -0.22
C ILE A 301 -2.52 -0.88 -1.20
N ARG A 302 -3.40 -1.77 -1.68
CA ARG A 302 -3.01 -2.84 -2.62
C ARG A 302 -2.61 -2.28 -3.99
N ALA A 303 -3.32 -1.28 -4.49
CA ALA A 303 -3.01 -0.66 -5.78
C ALA A 303 -1.61 0.00 -5.75
N GLU A 304 -1.33 0.81 -4.72
CA GLU A 304 -0.07 1.55 -4.60
C GLU A 304 1.14 0.60 -4.42
N THR A 305 0.97 -0.44 -3.60
CA THR A 305 2.00 -1.45 -3.33
C THR A 305 2.09 -2.58 -4.37
N LEU A 306 1.30 -2.52 -5.44
CA LEU A 306 1.17 -3.58 -6.44
C LEU A 306 0.90 -4.95 -5.81
N ASP A 307 -0.13 -5.03 -4.97
CA ASP A 307 -0.52 -6.21 -4.22
C ASP A 307 0.62 -6.71 -3.32
N PHE A 308 1.20 -5.78 -2.57
CA PHE A 308 2.32 -6.00 -1.63
C PHE A 308 3.64 -6.49 -2.28
N LYS A 309 3.80 -6.31 -3.59
CA LYS A 309 5.00 -6.76 -4.34
C LYS A 309 6.06 -5.68 -4.45
N ARG A 310 5.68 -4.41 -4.22
CA ARG A 310 6.55 -3.25 -4.41
C ARG A 310 6.42 -2.30 -3.23
N ASP A 311 7.56 -1.80 -2.77
CA ASP A 311 7.69 -0.73 -1.77
C ASP A 311 6.80 -0.93 -0.54
N THR A 312 6.56 -2.17 -0.12
CA THR A 312 5.65 -2.50 0.99
C THR A 312 6.36 -2.41 2.33
N ASN A 313 5.73 -1.76 3.29
CA ASN A 313 6.21 -1.63 4.66
C ASN A 313 5.33 -2.44 5.66
N PRO A 314 5.81 -2.71 6.89
CA PRO A 314 5.01 -3.42 7.90
C PRO A 314 3.72 -2.71 8.32
N ALA A 315 3.65 -1.38 8.22
CA ALA A 315 2.45 -0.62 8.52
C ALA A 315 1.35 -0.86 7.48
N ASP A 316 1.68 -1.04 6.20
CA ASP A 316 0.71 -1.38 5.15
C ASP A 316 0.08 -2.75 5.42
N LEU A 317 0.90 -3.74 5.80
CA LEU A 317 0.40 -5.08 6.16
C LEU A 317 -0.49 -5.04 7.41
N THR A 318 -0.12 -4.21 8.39
CA THR A 318 -0.91 -4.03 9.61
C THR A 318 -2.23 -3.32 9.31
N ALA A 319 -2.20 -2.27 8.50
CA ALA A 319 -3.38 -1.54 8.04
C ALA A 319 -4.30 -2.46 7.22
N ALA A 320 -3.75 -3.19 6.25
CA ALA A 320 -4.49 -4.16 5.46
C ALA A 320 -5.12 -5.25 6.34
N ALA A 321 -4.38 -5.82 7.29
CA ALA A 321 -4.91 -6.82 8.22
C ALA A 321 -6.05 -6.27 9.11
N TYR A 322 -5.96 -4.99 9.50
CA TYR A 322 -7.02 -4.30 10.24
C TYR A 322 -8.27 -4.08 9.38
N LEU A 323 -8.11 -3.65 8.13
CA LEU A 323 -9.22 -3.33 7.21
C LEU A 323 -9.89 -4.59 6.64
N TYR A 324 -9.12 -5.66 6.44
CA TYR A 324 -9.56 -6.91 5.82
C TYR A 324 -10.92 -7.43 6.33
N PRO A 325 -11.17 -7.58 7.64
CA PRO A 325 -12.44 -8.09 8.15
C PRO A 325 -13.65 -7.17 7.90
N PHE A 326 -13.43 -5.90 7.59
CA PHE A 326 -14.50 -4.91 7.35
C PHE A 326 -14.73 -4.62 5.85
N ALA A 327 -13.84 -5.10 4.99
CA ALA A 327 -13.92 -4.86 3.55
C ALA A 327 -14.85 -5.86 2.85
N ASN A 328 -15.50 -5.40 1.78
CA ASN A 328 -16.28 -6.23 0.89
C ASN A 328 -15.36 -6.88 -0.16
N HIS A 329 -14.99 -8.13 0.07
CA HIS A 329 -14.07 -8.85 -0.81
C HIS A 329 -14.64 -9.12 -2.21
N ASP A 330 -15.96 -9.29 -2.35
CA ASP A 330 -16.59 -9.50 -3.65
C ASP A 330 -16.51 -8.21 -4.51
N THR A 331 -16.65 -7.05 -3.86
CA THR A 331 -16.50 -5.75 -4.52
C THR A 331 -15.03 -5.48 -4.86
N LEU A 332 -14.12 -5.79 -3.95
CA LEU A 332 -12.68 -5.68 -4.19
C LEU A 332 -12.23 -6.51 -5.41
N GLU A 333 -12.72 -7.76 -5.52
CA GLU A 333 -12.43 -8.63 -6.68
C GLU A 333 -12.98 -8.03 -7.99
N GLN A 334 -14.18 -7.47 -7.97
CA GLN A 334 -14.78 -6.83 -9.15
C GLN A 334 -14.00 -5.59 -9.62
N VAL A 335 -13.44 -4.83 -8.69
CA VAL A 335 -12.62 -3.65 -9.01
C VAL A 335 -11.23 -4.07 -9.51
N GLU A 336 -10.61 -5.08 -8.89
CA GLU A 336 -9.27 -5.58 -9.27
C GLU A 336 -9.26 -6.33 -10.61
N SER A 337 -10.39 -6.91 -10.99
CA SER A 337 -10.52 -7.73 -12.20
C SER A 337 -11.89 -7.49 -12.84
N PRO A 338 -12.09 -6.32 -13.47
CA PRO A 338 -13.37 -6.03 -14.13
C PRO A 338 -13.65 -7.09 -15.20
N SER A 339 -14.90 -7.57 -15.22
CA SER A 339 -15.32 -8.58 -16.20
C SER A 339 -15.25 -8.02 -17.62
N MET A 340 -14.59 -8.75 -18.52
CA MET A 340 -14.51 -8.41 -19.94
C MET A 340 -15.76 -8.85 -20.69
N SER A 341 -16.31 -7.98 -21.55
CA SER A 341 -17.42 -8.37 -22.43
C SER A 341 -16.94 -9.33 -23.54
N PRO A 342 -17.80 -10.23 -24.05
CA PRO A 342 -17.46 -11.05 -25.22
C PRO A 342 -16.98 -10.21 -26.41
N GLU A 343 -17.61 -9.07 -26.66
CA GLU A 343 -17.24 -8.14 -27.73
C GLU A 343 -15.83 -7.56 -27.53
N THR A 344 -15.49 -7.15 -26.30
CA THR A 344 -14.15 -6.67 -25.97
C THR A 344 -13.10 -7.76 -26.15
N LEU A 345 -13.44 -9.00 -25.79
CA LEU A 345 -12.57 -10.16 -25.97
C LEU A 345 -12.33 -10.46 -27.46
N ASP A 346 -13.36 -10.33 -28.31
CA ASP A 346 -13.23 -10.50 -29.76
C ASP A 346 -12.34 -9.41 -30.38
N VAL A 347 -12.51 -8.14 -29.97
CA VAL A 347 -11.64 -7.02 -30.39
C VAL A 347 -10.18 -7.28 -29.99
N LEU A 348 -9.95 -7.76 -28.76
CA LEU A 348 -8.61 -8.12 -28.30
C LEU A 348 -8.03 -9.29 -29.10
N ALA A 349 -8.82 -10.32 -29.41
CA ALA A 349 -8.38 -11.47 -30.20
C ALA A 349 -7.97 -11.06 -31.63
N GLU A 350 -8.74 -10.18 -32.25
CA GLU A 350 -8.44 -9.64 -33.58
C GLU A 350 -7.17 -8.78 -33.55
N ALA A 351 -7.07 -7.87 -32.58
CA ALA A 351 -5.89 -7.03 -32.40
C ALA A 351 -4.62 -7.85 -32.06
N ILE A 352 -4.76 -8.95 -31.32
CA ILE A 352 -3.63 -9.88 -31.11
C ILE A 352 -3.24 -10.52 -32.44
N THR A 353 -4.20 -11.03 -33.21
CA THR A 353 -3.94 -11.75 -34.46
C THR A 353 -3.25 -10.87 -35.51
N ASN A 354 -3.69 -9.63 -35.64
CA ASN A 354 -3.28 -8.71 -36.72
C ASN A 354 -2.10 -7.79 -36.35
N ARG A 355 -1.47 -8.01 -35.18
CA ARG A 355 -0.40 -7.15 -34.69
C ARG A 355 0.81 -7.15 -35.62
N GLU A 356 1.36 -5.98 -35.83
CA GLU A 356 2.61 -5.76 -36.54
C GLU A 356 3.58 -5.01 -35.65
N VAL A 357 4.83 -5.49 -35.60
CA VAL A 357 5.86 -4.95 -34.72
C VAL A 357 7.02 -4.42 -35.55
N GLN A 358 7.39 -3.16 -35.33
CA GLN A 358 8.58 -2.55 -35.90
C GLN A 358 9.40 -1.89 -34.78
N GLY A 359 10.58 -2.45 -34.51
CA GLY A 359 11.37 -2.08 -33.33
C GLY A 359 10.60 -2.36 -32.04
N SER A 360 10.41 -1.34 -31.21
CA SER A 360 9.61 -1.39 -29.97
C SER A 360 8.19 -0.86 -30.13
N HIS A 361 7.74 -0.63 -31.37
CA HIS A 361 6.41 -0.09 -31.68
C HIS A 361 5.53 -1.19 -32.27
N LEU A 362 4.30 -1.30 -31.76
CA LEU A 362 3.32 -2.24 -32.25
C LEU A 362 2.10 -1.50 -32.77
N VAL A 363 1.67 -1.81 -33.99
CA VAL A 363 0.40 -1.31 -34.54
C VAL A 363 -0.49 -2.50 -34.90
N SER A 364 -1.77 -2.43 -34.57
CA SER A 364 -2.72 -3.49 -34.87
C SER A 364 -4.08 -2.97 -35.30
N ASN A 365 -4.75 -3.78 -36.12
CA ASN A 365 -6.10 -3.57 -36.60
C ASN A 365 -7.06 -4.54 -35.89
N ALA A 366 -8.12 -4.01 -35.30
CA ALA A 366 -9.16 -4.78 -34.62
C ALA A 366 -10.43 -4.99 -35.47
N GLY A 367 -10.35 -4.72 -36.77
CA GLY A 367 -11.46 -4.96 -37.68
C GLY A 367 -12.59 -3.94 -37.53
N PHE A 368 -13.81 -4.40 -37.74
CA PHE A 368 -15.00 -3.61 -37.50
C PHE A 368 -15.47 -3.78 -36.06
N ILE A 369 -15.57 -2.68 -35.34
CA ILE A 369 -15.86 -2.68 -33.91
C ILE A 369 -17.25 -2.09 -33.65
N ARG A 370 -17.80 -2.44 -32.48
CA ARG A 370 -19.00 -1.80 -31.92
C ARG A 370 -18.69 -1.07 -30.63
N ASP A 371 -17.78 -1.64 -29.84
CA ASP A 371 -17.24 -1.04 -28.64
C ASP A 371 -15.91 -0.35 -28.97
N ARG A 372 -15.88 0.97 -28.81
CA ARG A 372 -14.70 1.80 -29.06
C ARG A 372 -13.71 1.72 -27.89
N GLU A 373 -14.20 1.53 -26.68
CA GLU A 373 -13.36 1.44 -25.48
C GLU A 373 -12.50 0.18 -25.50
N ALA A 374 -12.99 -0.90 -26.13
CA ALA A 374 -12.24 -2.13 -26.34
C ALA A 374 -10.88 -1.92 -27.04
N LEU A 375 -10.73 -0.90 -27.89
CA LEU A 375 -9.44 -0.58 -28.54
C LEU A 375 -8.38 -0.14 -27.52
N ALA A 376 -8.77 0.63 -26.51
CA ALA A 376 -7.87 1.10 -25.47
C ALA A 376 -7.38 -0.06 -24.60
N GLN A 377 -8.27 -1.00 -24.26
CA GLN A 377 -7.91 -2.21 -23.54
C GLN A 377 -6.98 -3.10 -24.37
N ALA A 378 -7.28 -3.28 -25.66
CA ALA A 378 -6.43 -4.03 -26.57
C ALA A 378 -5.02 -3.43 -26.67
N ALA A 379 -4.91 -2.09 -26.81
CA ALA A 379 -3.63 -1.40 -26.81
C ALA A 379 -2.86 -1.63 -25.51
N GLN A 380 -3.54 -1.52 -24.36
CA GLN A 380 -2.93 -1.74 -23.05
C GLN A 380 -2.41 -3.17 -22.87
N HIS A 381 -3.16 -4.18 -23.28
CA HIS A 381 -2.71 -5.58 -23.22
C HIS A 381 -1.51 -5.84 -24.13
N LEU A 382 -1.53 -5.31 -25.35
CA LEU A 382 -0.43 -5.47 -26.30
C LEU A 382 0.85 -4.73 -25.86
N LEU A 383 0.72 -3.67 -25.06
CA LEU A 383 1.85 -2.94 -24.46
C LEU A 383 2.59 -3.74 -23.39
N ASN A 384 2.03 -4.87 -22.96
CA ASN A 384 2.69 -5.80 -22.03
C ASN A 384 3.49 -6.89 -22.75
N LEU A 385 3.49 -6.92 -24.09
CA LEU A 385 4.35 -7.83 -24.85
C LEU A 385 5.83 -7.45 -24.66
N GLU A 386 6.67 -8.47 -24.53
CA GLU A 386 8.11 -8.29 -24.35
C GLU A 386 8.72 -7.48 -25.50
N GLY A 387 9.46 -6.42 -25.16
CA GLY A 387 10.13 -5.55 -26.13
C GLY A 387 9.27 -4.41 -26.69
N ILE A 388 8.00 -4.30 -26.30
CA ILE A 388 7.09 -3.24 -26.78
C ILE A 388 7.05 -2.07 -25.80
N THR A 389 7.29 -0.86 -26.30
CA THR A 389 7.23 0.40 -25.53
C THR A 389 6.07 1.29 -25.95
N THR A 390 5.56 1.13 -27.17
CA THR A 390 4.46 1.92 -27.71
C THR A 390 3.52 1.03 -28.53
N THR A 391 2.22 1.24 -28.37
CA THR A 391 1.16 0.49 -29.07
C THR A 391 0.14 1.44 -29.68
N GLY A 392 -0.40 1.06 -30.84
CA GLY A 392 -1.57 1.68 -31.45
C GLY A 392 -2.52 0.61 -31.98
N VAL A 393 -3.77 0.64 -31.54
CA VAL A 393 -4.80 -0.29 -32.01
C VAL A 393 -5.95 0.52 -32.59
N PHE A 394 -6.33 0.23 -33.83
CA PHE A 394 -7.43 0.91 -34.49
C PHE A 394 -8.50 -0.06 -34.98
N GLY A 395 -9.71 0.44 -35.16
CA GLY A 395 -10.85 -0.29 -35.72
C GLY A 395 -11.82 0.65 -36.41
N LEU A 396 -12.72 0.08 -37.21
CA LEU A 396 -13.70 0.83 -38.01
C LEU A 396 -15.09 0.75 -37.36
N ALA A 397 -15.73 1.89 -37.18
CA ALA A 397 -17.12 2.00 -36.75
C ALA A 397 -17.72 3.31 -37.29
N ASP A 398 -19.04 3.34 -37.56
CA ASP A 398 -19.77 4.57 -37.88
C ASP A 398 -19.10 5.49 -38.93
N ASP A 399 -18.62 4.89 -40.04
CA ASP A 399 -17.89 5.58 -41.12
C ASP A 399 -16.60 6.32 -40.69
N LYS A 400 -16.03 5.92 -39.56
CA LYS A 400 -14.81 6.46 -38.97
C LYS A 400 -13.84 5.33 -38.62
N ILE A 401 -12.58 5.71 -38.51
CA ILE A 401 -11.50 4.94 -37.92
C ILE A 401 -11.30 5.47 -36.51
N TYR A 402 -11.40 4.58 -35.54
CA TYR A 402 -11.08 4.85 -34.15
C TYR A 402 -9.71 4.27 -33.88
N LEU A 403 -8.81 5.06 -33.29
CA LEU A 403 -7.46 4.65 -32.93
C LEU A 403 -7.25 4.93 -31.43
N ALA A 404 -6.74 3.95 -30.70
CA ALA A 404 -6.26 4.10 -29.34
C ALA A 404 -4.77 3.77 -29.27
N ALA A 405 -3.97 4.65 -28.67
CA ALA A 405 -2.55 4.48 -28.51
C ALA A 405 -2.12 4.56 -27.04
N ARG A 406 -1.09 3.80 -26.69
CA ARG A 406 -0.46 3.78 -25.36
C ARG A 406 1.05 3.73 -25.48
N SER A 407 1.77 4.42 -24.60
CA SER A 407 3.23 4.38 -24.53
C SER A 407 3.76 4.38 -23.10
N LYS A 408 4.81 3.60 -22.88
CA LYS A 408 5.66 3.62 -21.67
C LYS A 408 7.00 4.32 -21.92
N ASP A 409 7.24 4.84 -23.13
CA ASP A 409 8.48 5.55 -23.45
C ASP A 409 8.40 7.01 -23.01
N ILE A 410 9.11 7.34 -21.93
CA ILE A 410 9.17 8.69 -21.35
C ILE A 410 9.67 9.77 -22.31
N ARG A 411 10.32 9.39 -23.42
CA ARG A 411 10.85 10.33 -24.43
C ARG A 411 9.81 10.69 -25.49
N MET A 412 8.66 10.02 -25.51
CA MET A 412 7.59 10.19 -26.48
C MET A 412 6.33 10.70 -25.79
N ASN A 413 5.68 11.72 -26.38
CA ASN A 413 4.34 12.13 -25.98
C ASN A 413 3.34 11.59 -27.00
N ILE A 414 2.62 10.52 -26.65
CA ILE A 414 1.76 9.82 -27.61
C ILE A 414 0.57 10.66 -28.06
N GLY A 415 0.03 11.53 -27.19
CA GLY A 415 -0.99 12.52 -27.56
C GLY A 415 -0.52 13.48 -28.64
N LYS A 416 0.69 14.01 -28.51
CA LYS A 416 1.29 14.86 -29.54
C LYS A 416 1.55 14.11 -30.83
N VAL A 417 2.01 12.86 -30.76
CA VAL A 417 2.21 12.00 -31.94
C VAL A 417 0.89 11.82 -32.71
N LEU A 418 -0.22 11.52 -32.03
CA LEU A 418 -1.52 11.39 -32.69
C LEU A 418 -2.03 12.73 -33.22
N GLN A 419 -1.81 13.83 -32.50
CA GLN A 419 -2.19 15.17 -32.96
C GLN A 419 -1.44 15.57 -34.23
N ASP A 420 -0.12 15.37 -34.27
CA ASP A 420 0.72 15.67 -35.42
C ASP A 420 0.38 14.76 -36.61
N ALA A 421 0.05 13.49 -36.36
CA ALA A 421 -0.36 12.56 -37.39
C ALA A 421 -1.75 12.85 -37.94
N TYR A 422 -2.77 13.04 -37.09
CA TYR A 422 -4.17 12.97 -37.50
C TYR A 422 -4.96 14.25 -37.30
N GLY A 423 -4.43 15.27 -36.60
CA GLY A 423 -5.16 16.48 -36.24
C GLY A 423 -5.63 17.35 -37.42
N GLU A 424 -5.05 17.20 -38.61
CA GLU A 424 -5.53 17.90 -39.82
C GLU A 424 -6.73 17.22 -40.48
N ILE A 425 -6.91 15.91 -40.27
CA ILE A 425 -7.90 15.08 -40.97
C ILE A 425 -8.94 14.46 -40.03
N GLY A 426 -8.77 14.60 -38.72
CA GLY A 426 -9.62 14.02 -37.70
C GLY A 426 -9.46 14.74 -36.37
N GLU A 427 -9.99 14.15 -35.31
CA GLU A 427 -9.92 14.67 -33.95
C GLU A 427 -8.99 13.78 -33.13
N ALA A 428 -7.94 14.34 -32.56
CA ALA A 428 -7.03 13.63 -31.67
C ALA A 428 -7.07 14.27 -30.28
N ALA A 429 -7.00 13.43 -29.25
CA ALA A 429 -7.01 13.84 -27.86
C ALA A 429 -6.13 12.88 -27.04
N GLY A 430 -5.53 13.37 -25.96
CA GLY A 430 -4.71 12.54 -25.08
C GLY A 430 -3.55 13.27 -24.43
N HIS A 431 -2.75 12.51 -23.69
CA HIS A 431 -1.62 12.98 -22.90
C HIS A 431 -0.33 12.22 -23.29
N SER A 432 0.71 12.31 -22.48
CA SER A 432 2.03 11.73 -22.78
C SER A 432 2.01 10.20 -22.94
N THR A 433 1.23 9.48 -22.14
CA THR A 433 1.22 8.01 -22.08
C THR A 433 0.02 7.35 -22.76
N GLN A 434 -1.06 8.09 -22.99
CA GLN A 434 -2.29 7.57 -23.61
C GLN A 434 -2.95 8.60 -24.52
N ALA A 435 -3.47 8.16 -25.67
CA ALA A 435 -4.18 9.01 -26.58
C ALA A 435 -5.16 8.25 -27.47
N SER A 436 -6.07 8.98 -28.10
CA SER A 436 -7.02 8.48 -29.07
C SER A 436 -7.14 9.42 -30.27
N ALA A 437 -7.53 8.88 -31.42
CA ALA A 437 -7.88 9.65 -32.60
C ALA A 437 -9.15 9.09 -33.28
N GLU A 438 -10.00 10.00 -33.76
CA GLU A 438 -11.15 9.72 -34.61
C GLU A 438 -10.89 10.28 -36.02
N ILE A 439 -10.85 9.41 -37.03
CA ILE A 439 -10.52 9.79 -38.40
C ILE A 439 -11.70 9.42 -39.31
N PRO A 440 -12.36 10.38 -39.97
CA PRO A 440 -13.37 10.09 -40.98
C PRO A 440 -12.79 9.22 -42.11
N LEU A 441 -13.54 8.21 -42.57
CA LEU A 441 -13.13 7.37 -43.72
C LEU A 441 -13.00 8.17 -45.03
N GLY A 442 -13.58 9.37 -45.11
CA GLY A 442 -13.38 10.31 -46.22
C GLY A 442 -13.72 9.68 -47.58
N ILE A 443 -12.75 9.59 -48.49
CA ILE A 443 -12.96 9.01 -49.83
C ILE A 443 -13.37 7.52 -49.81
N PHE A 444 -13.17 6.83 -48.68
CA PHE A 444 -13.57 5.44 -48.50
C PHE A 444 -15.05 5.29 -48.12
N THR A 445 -15.78 6.36 -47.78
CA THR A 445 -17.23 6.32 -47.47
C THR A 445 -18.09 5.96 -48.68
N GLY A 446 -17.54 6.06 -49.90
CA GLY A 446 -18.23 5.68 -51.14
C GLY A 446 -18.27 4.17 -51.40
N ILE A 447 -17.57 3.38 -50.58
CA ILE A 447 -17.62 1.92 -50.61
C ILE A 447 -18.74 1.50 -49.65
N GLU A 448 -19.86 1.02 -50.19
CA GLU A 448 -20.93 0.47 -49.35
C GLU A 448 -20.37 -0.64 -48.46
N THR A 449 -20.68 -0.61 -47.17
CA THR A 449 -20.24 -1.62 -46.19
C THR A 449 -21.07 -2.90 -46.33
N ASN A 450 -20.93 -3.60 -47.46
CA ASN A 450 -21.50 -4.93 -47.72
C ASN A 450 -20.41 -6.01 -47.63
N GLU A 451 -20.81 -7.28 -47.42
CA GLU A 451 -19.87 -8.40 -47.15
C GLU A 451 -18.73 -8.49 -48.19
N ASP A 452 -19.00 -8.14 -49.45
CA ASP A 452 -18.02 -8.20 -50.54
C ASP A 452 -16.92 -7.12 -50.47
N ASN A 453 -17.15 -6.00 -49.79
CA ASN A 453 -16.25 -4.85 -49.76
C ASN A 453 -15.59 -4.59 -48.40
N ARG A 454 -16.05 -5.25 -47.33
CA ARG A 454 -15.51 -5.08 -45.97
C ARG A 454 -14.02 -5.34 -45.89
N ASP A 455 -13.57 -6.44 -46.47
CA ASP A 455 -12.15 -6.83 -46.44
C ASP A 455 -11.28 -5.83 -47.21
N THR A 456 -11.79 -5.32 -48.34
CA THR A 456 -11.07 -4.32 -49.15
C THR A 456 -10.96 -2.98 -48.41
N LEU A 457 -12.05 -2.53 -47.80
CA LEU A 457 -12.06 -1.30 -46.99
C LEU A 457 -11.09 -1.43 -45.81
N LEU A 458 -11.12 -2.57 -45.13
CA LEU A 458 -10.25 -2.85 -43.99
C LEU A 458 -8.78 -2.84 -44.39
N GLN A 459 -8.43 -3.52 -45.49
CA GLN A 459 -7.06 -3.58 -45.99
C GLN A 459 -6.53 -2.20 -46.40
N LEU A 460 -7.32 -1.41 -47.11
CA LEU A 460 -6.92 -0.05 -47.53
C LEU A 460 -6.73 0.88 -46.33
N THR A 461 -7.62 0.78 -45.35
CA THR A 461 -7.55 1.54 -44.11
C THR A 461 -6.32 1.13 -43.30
N GLU A 462 -6.07 -0.17 -43.21
CA GLU A 462 -4.97 -0.73 -42.44
C GLU A 462 -3.61 -0.25 -42.95
N GLU A 463 -3.37 -0.33 -44.25
CA GLU A 463 -2.13 0.17 -44.86
C GLU A 463 -1.92 1.67 -44.60
N ALA A 464 -2.99 2.46 -44.74
CA ALA A 464 -2.92 3.91 -44.57
C ALA A 464 -2.63 4.31 -43.11
N VAL A 465 -3.31 3.68 -42.15
CA VAL A 465 -3.15 3.97 -40.72
C VAL A 465 -1.81 3.46 -40.21
N LYS A 466 -1.42 2.22 -40.57
CA LYS A 466 -0.14 1.63 -40.15
C LYS A 466 1.05 2.46 -40.61
N THR A 467 1.13 2.74 -41.92
CA THR A 467 2.23 3.52 -42.50
C THR A 467 2.37 4.86 -41.78
N LYS A 468 1.26 5.60 -41.68
CA LYS A 468 1.27 6.93 -41.08
C LYS A 468 1.59 6.90 -39.58
N LEU A 469 1.12 5.90 -38.84
CA LEU A 469 1.37 5.78 -37.41
C LEU A 469 2.82 5.37 -37.12
N PHE A 470 3.39 4.42 -37.87
CA PHE A 470 4.81 4.07 -37.74
C PHE A 470 5.72 5.25 -38.08
N ASP A 471 5.43 5.97 -39.16
CA ASP A 471 6.16 7.18 -39.54
C ASP A 471 6.09 8.25 -38.43
N ALA A 472 4.90 8.49 -37.87
CA ALA A 472 4.70 9.45 -36.79
C ALA A 472 5.41 9.05 -35.48
N MET A 473 5.59 7.74 -35.24
CA MET A 473 6.37 7.22 -34.12
C MET A 473 7.89 7.25 -34.38
N GLY A 474 8.32 7.73 -35.56
CA GLY A 474 9.74 7.86 -35.91
C GLY A 474 10.38 6.54 -36.31
N VAL A 475 9.59 5.56 -36.76
CA VAL A 475 10.10 4.30 -37.30
C VAL A 475 10.44 4.52 -38.78
N GLU A 476 11.72 4.55 -39.13
CA GLU A 476 12.13 4.65 -40.54
C GLU A 476 11.73 3.38 -41.30
N SER A 477 10.94 3.53 -42.36
CA SER A 477 10.70 2.48 -43.34
C SER A 477 12.03 1.98 -43.90
N GLY A 478 12.47 0.79 -43.48
CA GLY A 478 13.69 0.19 -43.96
C GLY A 478 13.61 -0.05 -45.47
N ASP A 479 14.31 0.76 -46.26
CA ASP A 479 14.60 0.48 -47.66
C ASP A 479 15.32 -0.87 -47.75
N GLY A 480 14.57 -1.90 -48.15
CA GLY A 480 15.14 -3.14 -48.64
C GLY A 480 15.90 -2.85 -49.94
N ASN A 481 17.20 -2.59 -49.84
CA ASN A 481 18.11 -2.75 -50.96
C ASN A 481 19.50 -3.19 -50.49
N GLY A 482 19.70 -4.50 -50.50
CA GLY A 482 20.95 -5.15 -50.15
C GLY A 482 21.01 -6.61 -50.59
N ASN A 483 20.72 -6.89 -51.87
CA ASN A 483 21.62 -7.54 -52.85
C ASN A 483 20.85 -8.03 -54.10
#